data_AF-A0A5N6JJQ6-F1
#
_entry.id   AF-A0A5N6JJQ6-F1
#
_cell.length_a   1.000
_cell.length_b   1.000
_cell.length_c   1.000
_cell.angle_alpha   90.00
_cell.angle_beta   90.00
_cell.angle_gamma   90.00
#
_symmetry.space_group_name_H-M   'P 1'
#
loop_
_entity.id
_entity.type
_entity.pdbx_description
1 polymer ?
#
loop_
_entity_poly.entity_id
_entity_poly.type
_entity_poly.pdbx_seq_one_letter_code
_entity_poly.pdbx_strand_id
1 'polypeptide(L)'
;MGNGENSETSLLACVMVKPTDTFEQACTQLMLYMVIQQHNHSNTTYDDLPVYGMCTDGIDYIFMTLTQDKVIHKSRLFTRSKTDDSKIIFSYLVGLLQKIVEDVEIREPKSKIIHQGADY
;
A
#
# COMPACT_ATOMS: atom_id res chain seq x y z
N MET A 1 -31.64 7.60 -0.11
CA MET A 1 -30.40 8.08 0.54
C MET A 1 -29.36 7.03 0.23
N GLY A 2 -28.41 7.35 -0.66
CA GLY A 2 -27.45 6.36 -1.17
C GLY A 2 -26.51 5.91 -0.05
N ASN A 3 -26.38 4.59 0.11
CA ASN A 3 -25.28 4.00 0.87
C ASN A 3 -23.99 4.46 0.20
N GLY A 4 -23.27 5.37 0.84
CA GLY A 4 -21.92 5.75 0.48
C GLY A 4 -21.05 4.52 0.59
N GLU A 5 -20.84 3.91 -0.57
CA GLU A 5 -19.79 3.01 -1.00
C GLU A 5 -18.69 2.78 0.05
N ASN A 6 -18.42 1.50 0.31
CA ASN A 6 -17.14 1.03 0.84
C ASN A 6 -16.03 1.73 0.05
N SER A 7 -15.49 2.83 0.59
CA SER A 7 -14.24 3.40 0.12
C SER A 7 -13.19 2.35 0.45
N GLU A 8 -12.83 1.51 -0.52
CA GLU A 8 -11.72 0.56 -0.42
C GLU A 8 -10.48 1.31 0.04
N THR A 9 -10.19 1.25 1.35
CA THR A 9 -9.01 1.84 1.95
C THR A 9 -7.81 0.98 1.60
N SER A 10 -7.25 1.25 0.43
CA SER A 10 -6.02 0.62 -0.03
C SER A 10 -4.84 1.13 0.79
N LEU A 11 -4.14 0.23 1.48
CA LEU A 11 -2.87 0.53 2.18
C LEU A 11 -1.67 0.60 1.21
N LEU A 12 -1.91 0.33 -0.08
CA LEU A 12 -0.91 0.27 -1.13
C LEU A 12 -1.29 1.17 -2.31
N ALA A 13 -0.36 2.05 -2.70
CA ALA A 13 -0.40 2.78 -3.95
C ALA A 13 0.67 2.23 -4.91
N CYS A 14 0.30 1.98 -6.16
CA CYS A 14 1.23 1.53 -7.19
C CYS A 14 1.12 2.41 -8.43
N VAL A 15 2.26 2.89 -8.93
CA VAL A 15 2.34 3.67 -10.17
C VAL A 15 3.25 2.99 -11.18
N MET A 16 2.68 2.59 -12.31
CA MET A 16 3.48 2.17 -13.45
C MET A 16 4.04 3.40 -14.17
N VAL A 17 5.35 3.45 -14.37
CA VAL A 17 6.01 4.49 -15.17
C VAL A 17 5.60 4.30 -16.62
N LYS A 18 4.99 5.33 -17.20
CA LYS A 18 4.60 5.31 -18.61
C LYS A 18 5.82 5.55 -19.50
N PRO A 19 5.83 5.07 -20.75
CA PRO A 19 6.94 5.30 -21.68
C PRO A 19 7.26 6.79 -21.92
N THR A 20 6.28 7.67 -21.71
CA THR A 20 6.40 9.12 -21.86
C THR A 20 6.88 9.84 -20.61
N ASP A 21 6.93 9.15 -19.48
CA ASP A 21 7.12 9.74 -18.16
C ASP A 21 8.51 9.38 -17.62
N THR A 22 9.08 10.28 -16.81
CA THR A 22 10.27 9.97 -16.03
C THR A 22 9.88 9.27 -14.73
N PHE A 23 10.82 8.55 -14.12
CA PHE A 23 10.64 8.00 -12.77
C PHE A 23 10.32 9.07 -11.73
N GLU A 24 10.83 10.29 -11.90
CA GLU A 24 10.52 11.41 -11.01
C GLU A 24 9.07 11.88 -11.12
N GLN A 25 8.52 11.91 -12.34
CA GLN A 25 7.10 12.20 -12.55
C GLN A 25 6.22 11.10 -11.95
N ALA A 26 6.58 9.82 -12.15
CA ALA A 26 5.86 8.71 -11.53
C ALA A 26 5.98 8.74 -9.99
N CYS A 27 7.14 9.11 -9.44
CA CYS A 27 7.33 9.35 -8.00
C CYS A 27 6.41 10.44 -7.49
N THR A 28 6.28 11.56 -8.21
CA THR A 28 5.40 12.67 -7.84
C THR A 28 3.93 12.24 -7.85
N GLN A 29 3.51 11.49 -8.87
CA GLN A 29 2.17 10.91 -8.95
C GLN A 29 1.91 9.95 -7.78
N LEU A 30 2.88 9.09 -7.47
CA LEU A 30 2.79 8.16 -6.35
C LEU A 30 2.64 8.90 -5.02
N MET A 31 3.46 9.92 -4.76
CA MET A 31 3.35 10.73 -3.53
C MET A 31 1.96 11.36 -3.41
N LEU A 32 1.39 11.90 -4.49
CA LEU A 32 0.05 12.47 -4.47
C LEU A 32 -1.00 11.41 -4.11
N TYR A 33 -0.94 10.22 -4.71
CA TYR A 33 -1.86 9.13 -4.38
C TYR A 33 -1.73 8.69 -2.92
N MET A 34 -0.51 8.59 -2.40
CA MET A 34 -0.30 8.21 -1.00
C MET A 34 -0.87 9.25 -0.02
N VAL A 35 -0.73 10.54 -0.32
CA VAL A 35 -1.31 11.63 0.50
C VAL A 35 -2.84 11.58 0.46
N ILE A 36 -3.43 11.33 -0.71
CA ILE A 36 -4.89 11.18 -0.84
C ILE A 36 -5.36 9.95 -0.05
N GLN A 37 -4.66 8.81 -0.13
CA GLN A 37 -4.99 7.62 0.65
C GLN A 37 -4.90 7.90 2.16
N GLN A 38 -3.83 8.54 2.64
CA GLN A 38 -3.71 8.90 4.05
C GLN A 38 -4.82 9.85 4.52
N HIS A 39 -5.23 10.79 3.66
CA HIS A 39 -6.37 11.66 3.96
C HIS A 39 -7.68 10.86 4.04
N ASN A 40 -7.91 9.93 3.12
CA ASN A 40 -9.09 9.06 3.16
C ASN A 40 -9.08 8.17 4.41
N HIS A 41 -7.90 7.77 4.89
CA HIS A 41 -7.76 7.01 6.13
C HIS A 41 -8.09 7.82 7.38
N SER A 42 -8.00 9.16 7.35
CA SER A 42 -7.99 10.01 8.55
C SER A 42 -9.30 10.07 9.35
N ASN A 43 -10.32 9.31 8.96
CA ASN A 43 -11.57 9.13 9.73
C ASN A 43 -12.05 7.67 9.67
N THR A 44 -11.14 6.74 9.41
CA THR A 44 -11.40 5.30 9.32
C THR A 44 -10.65 4.58 10.43
N THR A 45 -10.86 3.28 10.55
CA THR A 45 -10.07 2.42 11.42
C THR A 45 -8.63 2.24 10.94
N TYR A 46 -8.14 2.96 9.94
CA TYR A 46 -6.77 2.84 9.38
C TYR A 46 -5.97 4.16 9.51
N ASP A 47 -6.42 5.10 10.34
CA ASP A 47 -5.84 6.46 10.48
C ASP A 47 -4.39 6.46 11.00
N ASP A 48 -4.05 5.46 11.81
CA ASP A 48 -2.73 5.18 12.33
C ASP A 48 -1.92 4.21 11.46
N LEU A 49 -2.36 3.82 10.27
CA LEU A 49 -1.53 2.97 9.40
C LEU A 49 -0.73 3.79 8.40
N PRO A 50 0.55 3.42 8.17
CA PRO A 50 1.33 4.02 7.09
C PRO A 50 0.73 3.64 5.74
N VAL A 51 0.87 4.52 4.77
CA VAL A 51 0.57 4.19 3.36
C VAL A 51 1.86 3.74 2.69
N TYR A 52 1.80 2.61 2.01
CA TYR A 52 2.92 2.06 1.25
C TYR A 52 2.79 2.37 -0.24
N GLY A 53 3.91 2.59 -0.90
CA GLY A 53 3.96 3.00 -2.29
C GLY A 53 5.04 2.29 -3.08
N MET A 54 4.77 1.99 -4.34
CA MET A 54 5.83 1.67 -5.30
C MET A 54 5.62 2.35 -6.66
N CYS A 55 6.71 2.73 -7.31
CA CYS A 55 6.69 3.05 -8.73
C CYS A 55 7.68 2.20 -9.51
N THR A 56 7.27 1.73 -10.68
CA THR A 56 8.06 0.80 -11.49
C THR A 56 7.73 0.88 -12.98
N ASP A 57 8.70 0.63 -13.84
CA ASP A 57 8.50 0.37 -15.28
C ASP A 57 8.53 -1.15 -15.60
N GLY A 58 8.57 -2.00 -14.58
CA GLY A 58 8.73 -3.45 -14.66
C GLY A 58 10.18 -3.93 -14.56
N ILE A 59 11.16 -3.04 -14.71
CA ILE A 59 12.60 -3.31 -14.60
C ILE A 59 13.17 -2.61 -13.37
N ASP A 60 12.92 -1.32 -13.24
CA ASP A 60 13.38 -0.47 -12.16
C ASP A 60 12.26 -0.21 -11.15
N TYR A 61 12.63 -0.08 -9.87
CA TYR A 61 11.71 0.01 -8.75
C TYR A 61 12.19 1.08 -7.76
N ILE A 62 11.26 1.92 -7.32
CA ILE A 62 11.41 2.78 -6.14
C ILE A 62 10.25 2.48 -5.20
N PHE A 63 10.56 2.33 -3.92
CA PHE A 63 9.58 2.13 -2.87
C PHE A 63 9.45 3.40 -2.04
N MET A 64 8.24 3.67 -1.57
CA MET A 64 7.92 4.79 -0.70
C MET A 64 7.07 4.35 0.48
N THR A 65 7.20 5.05 1.59
CA THR A 65 6.33 4.89 2.75
C THR A 65 5.99 6.27 3.29
N LEU A 66 4.70 6.56 3.40
CA LEU A 66 4.17 7.73 4.08
C LEU A 66 3.82 7.30 5.50
N THR A 67 4.57 7.80 6.47
CA THR A 67 4.34 7.48 7.88
C THR A 67 3.16 8.26 8.45
N GLN A 68 2.67 7.82 9.61
CA GLN A 68 1.64 8.51 10.39
C GLN A 68 2.00 9.98 10.66
N ASP A 69 3.30 10.26 10.90
CA ASP A 69 3.84 11.61 11.13
C ASP A 69 3.93 12.46 9.85
N LYS A 70 3.33 11.99 8.75
CA LYS A 70 3.30 12.65 7.44
C LYS A 70 4.69 12.83 6.82
N VAL A 71 5.61 11.91 7.14
CA VAL A 71 6.96 11.87 6.56
C VAL A 71 7.00 10.84 5.44
N ILE A 72 7.51 11.24 4.27
CA ILE A 72 7.73 10.33 3.14
C ILE A 72 9.17 9.82 3.18
N HIS A 73 9.33 8.51 3.35
CA HIS A 73 10.59 7.82 3.13
C HIS A 73 10.61 7.24 1.72
N LYS A 74 11.65 7.57 0.96
CA LYS A 74 11.88 7.08 -0.39
C LYS A 74 13.13 6.21 -0.42
N SER A 75 13.04 5.04 -1.03
CA SER A 75 14.21 4.18 -1.22
C SER A 75 15.13 4.72 -2.33
N ARG A 76 16.34 4.15 -2.42
CA ARG A 76 17.11 4.25 -3.67
C ARG A 76 16.39 3.51 -4.81
N LEU A 77 16.84 3.75 -6.05
CA LEU A 77 16.45 2.96 -7.21
C LEU A 77 17.02 1.54 -7.10
N PHE A 78 16.17 0.54 -7.37
CA PHE A 78 16.55 -0.86 -7.50
C PHE A 78 16.29 -1.33 -8.92
N THR A 79 17.26 -2.06 -9.50
CA THR A 79 17.14 -2.55 -10.88
C THR A 79 17.03 -4.08 -10.87
N ARG A 80 15.94 -4.63 -11.41
CA ARG A 80 15.67 -6.08 -11.43
C ARG A 80 16.77 -6.90 -12.13
N SER A 81 17.48 -6.33 -13.11
CA SER A 81 18.57 -7.02 -13.80
C SER A 81 19.83 -7.21 -12.94
N LYS A 82 19.96 -6.50 -11.82
CA LYS A 82 21.05 -6.69 -10.86
C LYS A 82 20.61 -7.73 -9.83
N THR A 83 21.36 -8.83 -9.73
CA THR A 83 21.00 -9.97 -8.87
C THR A 83 20.72 -9.57 -7.43
N ASP A 84 21.53 -8.69 -6.83
CA ASP A 84 21.33 -8.26 -5.45
C ASP A 84 20.08 -7.38 -5.28
N ASP A 85 19.84 -6.46 -6.21
CA ASP A 85 18.63 -5.63 -6.21
C ASP A 85 17.38 -6.49 -6.44
N SER A 86 17.45 -7.52 -7.29
CA SER A 86 16.31 -8.42 -7.54
C SER A 86 15.84 -9.14 -6.29
N LYS A 87 16.78 -9.59 -5.44
CA LYS A 87 16.47 -10.21 -4.15
C LYS A 87 15.82 -9.20 -3.21
N ILE A 88 16.30 -7.97 -3.19
CA ILE A 88 15.75 -6.90 -2.36
C ILE A 88 14.34 -6.53 -2.81
N ILE A 89 14.11 -6.35 -4.12
CA ILE A 89 12.79 -6.09 -4.70
C ILE A 89 11.81 -7.19 -4.29
N PHE A 90 12.18 -8.46 -4.48
CA PHE A 90 11.33 -9.58 -4.12
C PHE A 90 11.02 -9.62 -2.62
N SER A 91 12.05 -9.45 -1.78
CA SER A 91 11.90 -9.44 -0.32
C SER A 91 11.00 -8.30 0.16
N TYR A 92 11.14 -7.12 -0.47
CA TYR A 92 10.31 -5.96 -0.16
C TYR A 92 8.85 -6.20 -0.54
N LEU A 93 8.57 -6.72 -1.73
CA LEU A 93 7.21 -7.01 -2.18
C LEU A 93 6.52 -8.05 -1.27
N VAL A 94 7.22 -9.13 -0.92
CA VAL A 94 6.68 -10.15 -0.01
C VAL A 94 6.43 -9.57 1.38
N GLY A 95 7.41 -8.86 1.95
CA GLY A 95 7.27 -8.27 3.29
C GLY A 95 6.17 -7.19 3.34
N LEU A 96 5.99 -6.45 2.24
CA LEU A 96 4.93 -5.46 2.12
C LEU A 96 3.54 -6.11 2.10
N LEU A 97 3.36 -7.17 1.31
CA LEU A 97 2.11 -7.93 1.27
C LEU A 97 1.78 -8.55 2.63
N GLN A 98 2.78 -9.11 3.32
CA GLN A 98 2.60 -9.66 4.66
C GLN A 98 2.12 -8.59 5.65
N LYS A 99 2.76 -7.42 5.67
CA LYS A 99 2.34 -6.31 6.54
C LYS A 99 0.92 -5.85 6.26
N ILE A 100 0.56 -5.66 4.99
CA ILE A 100 -0.79 -5.24 4.61
C ILE A 100 -1.83 -6.27 5.06
N VAL A 101 -1.55 -7.57 4.92
CA VAL A 101 -2.45 -8.63 5.38
C VAL A 101 -2.59 -8.60 6.90
N GLU A 102 -1.48 -8.52 7.64
CA GLU A 102 -1.49 -8.42 9.11
C GLU A 102 -2.30 -7.21 9.59
N ASP A 103 -2.06 -6.03 8.99
CA ASP A 103 -2.72 -4.78 9.34
C ASP A 103 -4.24 -4.82 9.06
N VAL A 104 -4.66 -5.52 7.99
CA VAL A 104 -6.07 -5.72 7.65
C VAL A 104 -6.73 -6.76 8.55
N GLU A 105 -6.10 -7.93 8.78
CA GLU A 105 -6.66 -9.02 9.58
C GLU A 105 -6.88 -8.64 11.05
N ILE A 106 -6.01 -7.79 11.62
CA ILE A 106 -6.17 -7.26 12.98
C ILE A 106 -7.43 -6.39 13.11
N ARG A 107 -7.78 -5.65 12.04
CA ARG A 107 -8.80 -4.60 12.07
C ARG A 107 -10.16 -5.04 11.54
N GLU A 108 -10.18 -6.07 10.71
CA GLU A 108 -11.38 -6.86 10.38
C GLU A 108 -11.30 -8.23 11.09
N PRO A 109 -11.43 -8.31 12.42
CA PRO A 109 -11.45 -9.60 13.09
C PRO A 109 -12.63 -10.37 12.53
N LYS A 110 -12.32 -11.48 11.85
CA LYS A 110 -13.27 -12.43 11.23
C LYS A 110 -14.59 -12.36 11.96
N SER A 111 -15.61 -11.83 11.27
CA SER A 111 -16.98 -11.72 11.75
C SER A 111 -17.29 -12.90 12.66
N LYS A 112 -17.65 -12.61 13.93
CA LYS A 112 -18.08 -13.60 14.92
C LYS A 112 -18.78 -14.75 14.21
N ILE A 113 -18.16 -15.93 14.19
CA ILE A 113 -18.87 -17.16 13.90
C ILE A 113 -19.82 -17.32 15.08
N ILE A 114 -21.02 -16.73 14.94
CA ILE A 114 -22.15 -17.05 15.79
C ILE A 114 -22.51 -18.47 15.38
N HIS A 115 -22.01 -19.45 16.12
CA HIS A 115 -22.66 -20.74 16.18
C HIS A 115 -24.06 -20.48 16.73
N GLN A 116 -25.02 -20.24 15.84
CA GLN A 116 -26.42 -20.53 16.15
C GLN A 116 -26.48 -22.04 16.28
N GLY A 117 -26.18 -22.53 17.47
CA GLY A 117 -26.62 -23.84 17.91
C GLY A 117 -28.13 -23.82 17.81
N ALA A 118 -28.64 -24.44 16.75
CA ALA A 118 -30.02 -24.87 16.70
C ALA A 118 -30.13 -26.07 17.65
N ASP A 119 -30.34 -25.79 18.94
CA ASP A 119 -30.88 -26.78 19.84
C ASP A 119 -32.37 -26.92 19.50
N TYR A 120 -32.69 -27.99 18.77
CA TYR A 120 -34.04 -28.52 18.58
C TYR A 120 -34.49 -29.29 19.82
#